data_AF-A0A1D7U9M7-F1
#
_entry.id   AF-A0A1D7U9M7-F1
#
_cell.length_a   1.000
_cell.length_b   1.000
_cell.length_c   1.000
_cell.angle_alpha   90.00
_cell.angle_beta   90.00
_cell.angle_gamma   90.00
#
_symmetry.space_group_name_H-M   'P 1'
#
loop_
_entity.id
_entity.type
_entity.pdbx_description
1 polymer ?
#
loop_
_entity_poly.entity_id
_entity_poly.type
_entity_poly.pdbx_seq_one_letter_code
_entity_poly.pdbx_strand_id
1 'polypeptide(L)'
;MLYRDVVPSLVLIVGELGRLLIDRTFYDNLGVTAGEVLLAIAIGGGAGIGVGIILGRNKFLQRAYEPLLHYLGPTPKIIFFPIMIMWFGVGPGSKVAMGALSSFFPVAISIAAAMREIDTVLIRVGLSFRLNNAQMIRKIYLPAMRAPVINGIRIGLGVAIIGTLLAETKLANQGLGYAVIQTYATFNMPRMYALLTVVFLLAVGVNTVLGRYTELRATRAFR
;
A
#
# COMPACT_ATOMS: atom_id res chain seq x y z
N MET A 1 -23.36 -29.39 9.77
CA MET A 1 -22.26 -29.71 10.69
C MET A 1 -20.97 -29.16 10.09
N LEU A 2 -20.60 -27.91 10.42
CA LEU A 2 -19.29 -27.34 10.07
C LEU A 2 -18.24 -27.98 11.00
N TYR A 3 -17.08 -28.38 10.45
CA TYR A 3 -15.96 -28.96 11.18
C TYR A 3 -15.58 -28.10 12.40
N ARG A 4 -16.01 -28.49 13.61
CA ARG A 4 -15.80 -27.74 14.86
C ARG A 4 -14.32 -27.58 15.22
N ASP A 5 -13.47 -28.46 14.70
CA ASP A 5 -12.03 -28.42 14.92
C ASP A 5 -11.32 -27.39 14.03
N VAL A 6 -11.95 -27.02 12.90
CA VAL A 6 -11.39 -26.06 11.93
C VAL A 6 -12.01 -24.67 12.12
N VAL A 7 -13.29 -24.60 12.46
CA VAL A 7 -14.01 -23.34 12.72
C VAL A 7 -14.26 -23.23 14.23
N PRO A 8 -13.36 -22.60 14.98
CA PRO A 8 -13.48 -22.47 16.42
C PRO A 8 -14.70 -21.60 16.79
N SER A 9 -15.22 -21.80 18.00
CA SER A 9 -16.33 -20.98 18.49
C SER A 9 -15.92 -19.50 18.61
N LEU A 10 -16.87 -18.59 18.37
CA LEU A 10 -16.63 -17.14 18.51
C LEU A 10 -16.11 -16.76 19.89
N VAL A 11 -16.52 -17.48 20.94
CA VAL A 11 -16.06 -17.26 22.32
C VAL A 11 -14.55 -17.53 22.45
N LEU A 12 -14.05 -18.58 21.80
CA LEU A 12 -12.61 -18.89 21.80
C LEU A 12 -11.82 -17.84 21.02
N ILE A 13 -12.33 -17.38 19.88
CA ILE A 13 -11.69 -16.31 19.09
C ILE A 13 -11.61 -15.03 19.92
N VAL A 14 -12.69 -14.63 20.60
CA VAL A 14 -12.72 -13.42 21.45
C VAL A 14 -11.80 -13.57 22.66
N GLY A 15 -11.74 -14.75 23.28
CA GLY A 15 -10.79 -15.03 24.36
C GLY A 15 -9.33 -14.89 23.91
N GLU A 16 -9.00 -15.42 22.73
CA GLU A 16 -7.67 -15.29 22.14
C GLU A 16 -7.36 -13.86 21.69
N LEU A 17 -8.36 -13.08 21.22
CA LEU A 17 -8.17 -11.65 20.93
C LEU A 17 -7.70 -10.90 22.18
N GLY A 18 -8.32 -11.16 23.33
CA GLY A 18 -7.90 -10.54 24.60
C GLY A 18 -6.46 -10.91 24.98
N ARG A 19 -6.08 -12.20 24.82
CA ARG A 19 -4.71 -12.67 25.08
C ARG A 19 -3.69 -12.04 24.15
N LEU A 20 -4.04 -11.95 22.87
CA LEU A 20 -3.19 -11.41 21.82
C LEU A 20 -2.89 -9.92 22.03
N LEU A 21 -3.87 -9.15 22.51
CA LEU A 21 -3.67 -7.74 22.85
C LEU A 21 -2.83 -7.50 24.11
N ILE A 22 -2.63 -8.52 24.95
CA ILE A 22 -1.75 -8.43 26.12
C ILE A 22 -0.35 -8.96 25.79
N ASP A 23 -0.23 -9.77 24.73
CA ASP A 23 1.02 -10.39 24.32
C ASP A 23 1.99 -9.38 23.70
N ARG A 24 3.16 -9.21 24.32
CA ARG A 24 4.21 -8.32 23.81
C ARG A 24 4.70 -8.73 22.42
N THR A 25 4.77 -10.03 22.14
CA THR A 25 5.23 -10.55 20.85
C THR A 25 4.30 -10.14 19.71
N PHE A 26 3.01 -9.90 19.98
CA PHE A 26 2.11 -9.34 18.98
C PHE A 26 2.54 -7.93 18.56
N TYR A 27 2.87 -7.07 19.53
CA TYR A 27 3.29 -5.69 19.25
C TYR A 27 4.64 -5.62 18.54
N ASP A 28 5.57 -6.52 18.84
CA ASP A 28 6.85 -6.62 18.14
C ASP A 28 6.61 -6.97 16.65
N ASN A 29 5.78 -7.97 16.37
CA ASN A 29 5.40 -8.35 15.01
C ASN A 29 4.63 -7.24 14.28
N LEU A 30 3.70 -6.57 14.96
CA LEU A 30 2.98 -5.42 14.43
C LEU A 30 3.94 -4.28 14.06
N GLY A 31 4.93 -3.98 14.90
CA GLY A 31 5.93 -2.95 14.65
C GLY A 31 6.78 -3.25 13.42
N VAL A 32 7.20 -4.52 13.26
CA VAL A 32 7.93 -4.99 12.06
C VAL A 32 7.09 -4.78 10.80
N THR A 33 5.87 -5.31 10.77
CA THR A 33 4.98 -5.17 9.60
C THR A 33 4.68 -3.71 9.28
N ALA A 34 4.41 -2.90 10.31
CA ALA A 34 4.16 -1.47 10.12
C ALA A 34 5.38 -0.76 9.52
N GLY A 35 6.59 -1.04 10.01
CA GLY A 35 7.84 -0.51 9.45
C GLY A 35 8.05 -0.93 8.00
N GLU A 36 7.83 -2.20 7.69
CA GLU A 36 7.96 -2.73 6.32
C GLU A 36 6.96 -2.07 5.36
N VAL A 37 5.69 -1.94 5.76
CA VAL A 37 4.64 -1.29 4.96
C VAL A 37 4.94 0.20 4.76
N LEU A 38 5.40 0.90 5.81
CA LEU A 38 5.75 2.32 5.72
C LEU A 38 6.93 2.57 4.77
N LEU A 39 7.97 1.72 4.81
CA LEU A 39 9.08 1.79 3.86
C LEU A 39 8.63 1.42 2.44
N ALA A 40 7.77 0.40 2.30
CA ALA A 40 7.22 -0.02 1.03
C ALA A 40 6.43 1.11 0.35
N ILE A 41 5.55 1.81 1.08
CA ILE A 41 4.78 2.92 0.51
C ILE A 41 5.66 4.15 0.25
N ALA A 42 6.67 4.41 1.07
CA ALA A 42 7.60 5.51 0.84
C ALA A 42 8.39 5.31 -0.47
N ILE A 43 8.90 4.09 -0.69
CA ILE A 43 9.68 3.75 -1.88
C ILE A 43 8.78 3.56 -3.10
N GLY A 44 7.83 2.62 -3.03
CA GLY A 44 6.95 2.26 -4.14
C GLY A 44 5.96 3.36 -4.50
N GLY A 45 5.33 3.97 -3.50
CA GLY A 45 4.45 5.12 -3.69
C GLY A 45 5.21 6.36 -4.16
N GLY A 46 6.39 6.64 -3.60
CA GLY A 46 7.23 7.74 -4.05
C GLY A 46 7.68 7.59 -5.51
N ALA A 47 8.15 6.41 -5.88
CA ALA A 47 8.50 6.08 -7.26
C ALA A 47 7.27 6.16 -8.19
N GLY A 48 6.12 5.66 -7.73
CA GLY A 48 4.86 5.72 -8.47
C GLY A 48 4.42 7.17 -8.75
N ILE A 49 4.52 8.06 -7.77
CA ILE A 49 4.24 9.49 -7.94
C ILE A 49 5.18 10.10 -8.98
N GLY A 50 6.48 9.83 -8.88
CA GLY A 50 7.48 10.34 -9.83
C GLY A 50 7.18 9.88 -11.27
N VAL A 51 7.00 8.58 -11.46
CA VAL A 51 6.68 8.00 -12.77
C VAL A 51 5.33 8.51 -13.30
N GLY A 52 4.30 8.57 -12.46
CA GLY A 52 2.99 9.08 -12.84
C GLY A 52 3.03 10.53 -13.32
N ILE A 53 3.81 11.39 -12.66
CA ILE A 53 3.99 12.79 -13.09
C ILE A 53 4.68 12.85 -14.46
N ILE A 54 5.73 12.05 -14.66
CA ILE A 54 6.50 12.01 -15.92
C ILE A 54 5.60 11.55 -17.07
N LEU A 55 4.85 10.46 -16.88
CA LEU A 55 3.95 9.91 -17.90
C LEU A 55 2.77 10.84 -18.18
N GLY A 56 2.17 11.44 -17.14
CA GLY A 56 1.06 12.36 -17.31
C GLY A 56 1.44 13.67 -18.03
N ARG A 57 2.70 14.11 -17.91
CA ARG A 57 3.19 15.31 -18.61
C ARG A 57 3.47 15.07 -20.10
N ASN A 58 4.00 13.90 -20.46
CA ASN A 58 4.51 13.65 -21.80
C ASN A 58 3.61 12.68 -22.58
N LYS A 59 2.84 13.21 -23.54
CA LYS A 59 1.94 12.42 -24.41
C LYS A 59 2.63 11.28 -25.17
N PHE A 60 3.93 11.41 -25.49
CA PHE A 60 4.68 10.35 -26.14
C PHE A 60 4.97 9.20 -25.18
N LEU A 61 5.55 9.50 -24.01
CA LEU A 61 5.83 8.49 -22.98
C LEU A 61 4.54 7.83 -22.48
N GLN A 62 3.47 8.62 -22.34
CA GLN A 62 2.15 8.11 -22.03
C GLN A 62 1.75 7.00 -23.01
N ARG A 63 1.68 7.28 -24.31
CA ARG A 63 1.25 6.30 -25.33
C ARG A 63 2.14 5.04 -25.35
N ALA A 64 3.43 5.19 -25.04
CA ALA A 64 4.37 4.08 -25.04
C ALA A 64 4.27 3.20 -23.77
N TYR A 65 4.17 3.79 -22.59
CA TYR A 65 4.34 3.08 -21.30
C TYR A 65 3.05 2.92 -20.49
N GLU A 66 2.02 3.75 -20.72
CA GLU A 66 0.74 3.63 -20.02
C GLU A 66 0.08 2.25 -20.24
N PRO A 67 0.04 1.67 -21.47
CA PRO A 67 -0.47 0.32 -21.67
C PRO A 67 0.28 -0.71 -20.81
N LEU A 68 1.62 -0.59 -20.72
CA LEU A 68 2.43 -1.49 -19.92
C LEU A 68 2.05 -1.42 -18.43
N LEU A 69 1.82 -0.22 -17.89
CA LEU A 69 1.37 -0.07 -16.50
C LEU A 69 -0.02 -0.67 -16.28
N HIS A 70 -0.95 -0.50 -17.22
CA HIS A 70 -2.29 -1.07 -17.10
C HIS A 70 -2.30 -2.60 -17.23
N TYR A 71 -1.46 -3.18 -18.08
CA TYR A 71 -1.37 -4.63 -18.24
C TYR A 71 -0.57 -5.29 -17.13
N LEU A 72 0.53 -4.68 -16.66
CA LEU A 72 1.34 -5.22 -15.56
C LEU A 72 0.78 -4.88 -14.18
N GLY A 73 -0.06 -3.85 -14.07
CA GLY A 73 -0.69 -3.42 -12.82
C GLY A 73 -1.44 -4.55 -12.09
N PRO A 74 -2.40 -5.22 -12.74
CA PRO A 74 -3.22 -6.27 -12.12
C PRO A 74 -2.60 -7.68 -12.16
N THR A 75 -1.36 -7.85 -12.64
CA THR A 75 -0.74 -9.19 -12.68
C THR A 75 -0.44 -9.71 -11.27
N PRO A 76 -0.45 -11.04 -11.07
CA PRO A 76 -0.13 -11.66 -9.77
C PRO A 76 1.33 -11.40 -9.39
N LYS A 77 1.57 -10.34 -8.62
CA LYS A 77 2.92 -9.89 -8.28
C LYS A 77 3.67 -10.85 -7.36
N ILE A 78 2.95 -11.70 -6.61
CA ILE A 78 3.54 -12.66 -5.68
C ILE A 78 4.51 -13.64 -6.36
N ILE A 79 4.33 -13.87 -7.66
CA ILE A 79 5.22 -14.71 -8.47
C ILE A 79 6.65 -14.15 -8.50
N PHE A 80 6.83 -12.84 -8.33
CA PHE A 80 8.17 -12.21 -8.29
C PHE A 80 8.86 -12.35 -6.92
N PHE A 81 8.19 -12.86 -5.89
CA PHE A 81 8.75 -12.92 -4.55
C PHE A 81 10.07 -13.71 -4.43
N PRO A 82 10.27 -14.86 -5.11
CA PRO A 82 11.57 -15.55 -5.13
C PRO A 82 12.72 -14.66 -5.64
N ILE A 83 12.44 -13.81 -6.63
CA ILE A 83 13.42 -12.85 -7.17
C ILE A 83 13.73 -11.78 -6.12
N MET A 84 12.71 -11.31 -5.39
CA MET A 84 12.92 -10.35 -4.29
C MET A 84 13.81 -10.94 -3.20
N ILE A 85 13.64 -12.22 -2.86
CA ILE A 85 14.54 -12.91 -1.92
C ILE A 85 15.96 -13.03 -2.49
N MET A 86 16.12 -13.38 -3.76
CA MET A 86 17.45 -13.49 -4.37
C MET A 86 18.19 -12.16 -4.38
N TRP A 87 17.48 -11.04 -4.59
CA TRP A 87 18.11 -9.71 -4.65
C TRP A 87 18.33 -9.07 -3.28
N PHE A 88 17.36 -9.17 -2.38
CA PHE A 88 17.37 -8.46 -1.09
C PHE A 88 17.61 -9.37 0.11
N GLY A 89 17.75 -10.67 -0.11
CA GLY A 89 17.94 -11.68 0.92
C GLY A 89 16.68 -12.05 1.69
N VAL A 90 16.87 -13.00 2.62
CA VAL A 90 15.85 -13.41 3.58
C VAL A 90 15.82 -12.39 4.72
N GLY A 91 14.81 -11.54 4.74
CA GLY A 91 14.66 -10.52 5.78
C GLY A 91 13.71 -9.41 5.35
N PRO A 92 13.69 -8.27 6.07
CA PRO A 92 12.75 -7.18 5.81
C PRO A 92 12.86 -6.59 4.39
N GLY A 93 14.07 -6.58 3.82
CA GLY A 93 14.33 -6.04 2.48
C GLY A 93 13.46 -6.66 1.38
N SER A 94 13.29 -7.99 1.37
CA SER A 94 12.46 -8.66 0.36
C SER A 94 10.97 -8.38 0.53
N LYS A 95 10.51 -8.14 1.76
CA LYS A 95 9.10 -7.86 2.09
C LYS A 95 8.75 -6.42 1.75
N VAL A 96 9.66 -5.49 2.07
CA VAL A 96 9.59 -4.08 1.65
C VAL A 96 9.59 -3.98 0.13
N ALA A 97 10.50 -4.67 -0.56
CA ALA A 97 10.59 -4.65 -2.02
C ALA A 97 9.29 -5.16 -2.67
N MET A 98 8.72 -6.24 -2.11
CA MET A 98 7.45 -6.80 -2.57
C MET A 98 6.27 -5.82 -2.36
N GLY A 99 6.18 -5.19 -1.19
CA GLY A 99 5.18 -4.15 -0.92
C GLY A 99 5.36 -2.90 -1.81
N ALA A 100 6.61 -2.50 -2.06
CA ALA A 100 6.95 -1.37 -2.92
C ALA A 100 6.56 -1.62 -4.38
N LEU A 101 6.91 -2.80 -4.92
CA LEU A 101 6.50 -3.23 -6.25
C LEU A 101 4.97 -3.26 -6.38
N SER A 102 4.28 -3.68 -5.31
CA SER A 102 2.83 -3.81 -5.30
C SER A 102 2.11 -2.47 -5.25
N SER A 103 2.62 -1.52 -4.48
CA SER A 103 2.06 -0.15 -4.39
C SER A 103 2.43 0.76 -5.55
N PHE A 104 3.55 0.51 -6.23
CA PHE A 104 4.03 1.33 -7.35
C PHE A 104 2.99 1.52 -8.46
N PHE A 105 2.43 0.43 -8.99
CA PHE A 105 1.52 0.48 -10.13
C PHE A 105 0.23 1.27 -9.88
N PRO A 106 -0.58 0.98 -8.84
CA PRO A 106 -1.82 1.72 -8.60
C PRO A 106 -1.55 3.21 -8.34
N VAL A 107 -0.45 3.54 -7.65
CA VAL A 107 -0.05 4.93 -7.42
C VAL A 107 0.33 5.60 -8.74
N ALA A 108 1.19 4.98 -9.55
CA ALA A 108 1.64 5.53 -10.83
C ALA A 108 0.47 5.79 -11.79
N ILE A 109 -0.44 4.83 -11.91
CA ILE A 109 -1.64 4.94 -12.76
C ILE A 109 -2.54 6.07 -12.28
N SER A 110 -2.82 6.14 -10.97
CA SER A 110 -3.68 7.18 -10.39
C SER A 110 -3.11 8.58 -10.62
N ILE A 111 -1.80 8.75 -10.44
CA ILE A 111 -1.12 10.03 -10.62
C ILE A 111 -1.04 10.42 -12.10
N ALA A 112 -0.77 9.47 -12.99
CA ALA A 112 -0.79 9.71 -14.43
C ALA A 112 -2.18 10.14 -14.92
N ALA A 113 -3.26 9.54 -14.38
CA ALA A 113 -4.63 10.00 -14.61
C ALA A 113 -4.85 11.44 -14.12
N ALA A 114 -4.50 11.71 -12.86
CA ALA A 114 -4.66 13.04 -12.25
C ALA A 114 -3.95 14.16 -13.01
N MET A 115 -2.73 13.90 -13.49
CA MET A 115 -1.96 14.89 -14.27
C MET A 115 -2.66 15.33 -15.55
N ARG A 116 -3.49 14.45 -16.14
CA ARG A 116 -4.22 14.73 -17.38
C ARG A 116 -5.48 15.55 -17.15
N GLU A 117 -6.04 15.48 -15.95
CA GLU A 117 -7.23 16.23 -15.56
C GLU A 117 -6.92 17.67 -15.13
N ILE A 118 -5.64 18.03 -15.01
CA ILE A 118 -5.23 19.40 -14.70
C ILE A 118 -5.66 20.34 -15.82
N ASP A 119 -6.38 21.40 -15.46
CA ASP A 119 -6.79 22.44 -16.41
C ASP A 119 -5.56 23.03 -17.12
N THR A 120 -5.59 22.97 -18.45
CA THR A 120 -4.57 23.56 -19.32
C THR A 120 -4.36 25.05 -19.07
N VAL A 121 -5.38 25.78 -18.58
CA VAL A 121 -5.27 27.18 -18.18
C VAL A 121 -4.24 27.36 -17.06
N LEU A 122 -4.26 26.52 -16.03
CA LEU A 122 -3.28 26.59 -14.93
C LEU A 122 -1.85 26.38 -15.44
N ILE A 123 -1.69 25.46 -16.40
CA ILE A 123 -0.39 25.20 -17.04
C ILE A 123 0.07 26.42 -17.84
N ARG A 124 -0.83 27.02 -18.65
CA ARG A 124 -0.54 28.23 -19.44
C ARG A 124 -0.16 29.41 -18.55
N VAL A 125 -0.86 29.63 -17.45
CA VAL A 125 -0.51 30.66 -16.46
C VAL A 125 0.91 30.44 -15.94
N GLY A 126 1.26 29.22 -15.53
CA GLY A 126 2.62 28.91 -15.09
C GLY A 126 3.70 29.20 -16.14
N LEU A 127 3.42 28.88 -17.41
CA LEU A 127 4.32 29.18 -18.52
C LEU A 127 4.44 30.68 -18.79
N SER A 128 3.35 31.45 -18.71
CA SER A 128 3.36 32.92 -18.84
C SER A 128 4.20 33.60 -17.76
N PHE A 129 4.17 33.07 -16.53
CA PHE A 129 5.04 33.52 -15.43
C PHE A 129 6.47 32.94 -15.49
N ARG A 130 6.83 32.23 -16.58
CA ARG A 130 8.14 31.59 -16.80
C ARG A 130 8.59 30.71 -15.63
N LEU A 131 7.65 29.99 -15.01
CA LEU A 131 7.97 29.08 -13.92
C LEU A 131 8.89 27.96 -14.42
N ASN A 132 9.94 27.67 -13.64
CA ASN A 132 10.81 26.52 -13.90
C ASN A 132 10.12 25.19 -13.55
N ASN A 133 10.70 24.05 -13.95
CA ASN A 133 10.10 22.73 -13.74
C ASN A 133 9.75 22.44 -12.26
N ALA A 134 10.61 22.82 -11.32
CA ALA A 134 10.37 22.61 -9.89
C ALA A 134 9.23 23.50 -9.37
N GLN A 135 9.14 24.74 -9.87
CA GLN A 135 8.06 25.66 -9.55
C GLN A 135 6.73 25.18 -10.14
N MET A 136 6.71 24.67 -11.37
CA MET A 136 5.52 24.07 -11.99
C MET A 136 5.00 22.90 -11.13
N ILE A 137 5.89 22.01 -10.69
CA ILE A 137 5.51 20.88 -9.82
C ILE A 137 4.93 21.38 -8.50
N ARG A 138 5.64 22.25 -7.79
CA ARG A 138 5.24 22.67 -6.43
C ARG A 138 4.03 23.60 -6.40
N LYS A 139 3.87 24.49 -7.40
CA LYS A 139 2.86 25.55 -7.39
C LYS A 139 1.61 25.23 -8.22
N ILE A 140 1.72 24.35 -9.22
CA ILE A 140 0.60 24.04 -10.12
C ILE A 140 0.22 22.56 -10.01
N TYR A 141 1.15 21.65 -10.31
CA TYR A 141 0.80 20.23 -10.43
C TYR A 141 0.41 19.61 -9.09
N LEU A 142 1.24 19.75 -8.06
CA LEU A 142 1.01 19.13 -6.76
C LEU A 142 -0.25 19.69 -6.05
N PRO A 143 -0.51 21.02 -6.07
CA PRO A 143 -1.76 21.56 -5.52
C PRO A 143 -3.01 21.12 -6.29
N ALA A 144 -2.95 21.09 -7.62
CA ALA A 144 -4.08 20.69 -8.47
C ALA A 144 -4.45 19.21 -8.30
N MET A 145 -3.45 18.35 -8.05
CA MET A 145 -3.65 16.90 -7.89
C MET A 145 -3.72 16.42 -6.45
N ARG A 146 -3.85 17.30 -5.46
CA ARG A 146 -3.78 16.90 -4.04
C ARG A 146 -4.71 15.74 -3.68
N ALA A 147 -5.95 15.76 -4.16
CA ALA A 147 -6.96 14.75 -3.84
C ALA A 147 -6.66 13.42 -4.56
N PRO A 148 -6.40 13.42 -5.88
CA PRO A 148 -5.93 12.23 -6.57
C PRO A 148 -4.64 11.63 -6.02
N VAL A 149 -3.67 12.45 -5.57
CA VAL A 149 -2.43 11.97 -4.95
C VAL A 149 -2.73 11.19 -3.68
N ILE A 150 -3.57 11.75 -2.81
CA ILE A 150 -3.94 11.07 -1.56
C ILE A 150 -4.72 9.78 -1.86
N ASN A 151 -5.64 9.80 -2.83
CA ASN A 151 -6.37 8.61 -3.26
C ASN A 151 -5.42 7.53 -3.80
N GLY A 152 -4.45 7.92 -4.65
CA GLY A 152 -3.44 7.02 -5.17
C GLY A 152 -2.60 6.38 -4.06
N ILE A 153 -2.13 7.19 -3.10
CA ILE A 153 -1.39 6.69 -1.92
C ILE A 153 -2.27 5.75 -1.08
N ARG A 154 -3.55 6.07 -0.88
CA ARG A 154 -4.49 5.24 -0.12
C ARG A 154 -4.66 3.86 -0.77
N ILE A 155 -4.89 3.81 -2.07
CA ILE A 155 -4.98 2.54 -2.82
C ILE A 155 -3.63 1.82 -2.74
N GLY A 156 -2.53 2.54 -2.99
CA GLY A 156 -1.17 2.01 -2.91
C GLY A 156 -0.85 1.38 -1.56
N LEU A 157 -1.27 2.01 -0.45
CA LEU A 157 -1.09 1.50 0.90
C LEU A 157 -1.85 0.20 1.13
N GLY A 158 -3.11 0.12 0.67
CA GLY A 158 -3.89 -1.10 0.76
C GLY A 158 -3.20 -2.27 0.06
N VAL A 159 -2.68 -2.05 -1.15
CA VAL A 159 -1.95 -3.07 -1.90
C VAL A 159 -0.56 -3.34 -1.31
N ALA A 160 0.11 -2.34 -0.72
CA ALA A 160 1.38 -2.54 0.01
C ALA A 160 1.20 -3.47 1.20
N ILE A 161 0.15 -3.24 2.02
CA ILE A 161 -0.18 -4.09 3.16
C ILE A 161 -0.38 -5.53 2.71
N ILE A 162 -1.17 -5.75 1.65
CA ILE A 162 -1.41 -7.09 1.10
C ILE A 162 -0.09 -7.74 0.62
N GLY A 163 0.73 -6.99 -0.14
CA GLY A 163 1.99 -7.48 -0.68
C GLY A 163 3.01 -7.84 0.40
N THR A 164 3.16 -6.98 1.42
CA THR A 164 4.06 -7.20 2.55
C THR A 164 3.60 -8.34 3.43
N LEU A 165 2.32 -8.40 3.83
CA LEU A 165 1.78 -9.50 4.65
C LEU A 165 1.93 -10.86 3.95
N LEU A 166 1.67 -10.91 2.64
CA LEU A 166 1.82 -12.15 1.88
C LEU A 166 3.29 -12.56 1.79
N ALA A 167 4.21 -11.59 1.65
CA ALA A 167 5.64 -11.84 1.67
C ALA A 167 6.14 -12.31 3.06
N GLU A 168 5.59 -11.80 4.16
CA GLU A 168 5.89 -12.26 5.52
C GLU A 168 5.46 -13.72 5.74
N THR A 169 4.49 -14.24 5.00
CA THR A 169 4.11 -15.67 5.11
C THR A 169 5.18 -16.61 4.55
N LYS A 170 6.19 -16.09 3.86
CA LYS A 170 7.21 -16.84 3.13
C LYS A 170 8.61 -16.48 3.61
N LEU A 171 9.28 -17.44 4.25
CA LEU A 171 10.68 -17.29 4.72
C LEU A 171 10.87 -15.97 5.50
N ALA A 172 10.01 -15.74 6.48
CA ALA A 172 10.13 -14.65 7.44
C ALA A 172 10.24 -15.23 8.85
N ASN A 173 10.83 -14.47 9.76
CA ASN A 173 11.00 -14.84 11.15
C ASN A 173 10.20 -13.94 12.10
N GLN A 174 9.61 -12.86 11.58
CA GLN A 174 8.89 -11.81 12.30
C GLN A 174 7.84 -11.19 11.37
N GLY A 175 6.85 -10.52 11.94
CA GLY A 175 5.73 -9.89 11.22
C GLY A 175 4.39 -10.55 11.51
N LEU A 176 3.30 -9.85 11.21
CA LEU A 176 1.94 -10.36 11.41
C LEU A 176 1.63 -11.52 10.46
N GLY A 177 2.09 -11.46 9.21
CA GLY A 177 1.97 -12.56 8.26
C GLY A 177 2.74 -13.81 8.70
N TYR A 178 3.89 -13.61 9.34
CA TYR A 178 4.65 -14.69 9.99
C TYR A 178 3.86 -15.32 11.16
N ALA A 179 3.31 -14.50 12.05
CA ALA A 179 2.53 -14.99 13.19
C ALA A 179 1.29 -15.80 12.76
N VAL A 180 0.62 -15.38 11.67
CA VAL A 180 -0.50 -16.11 11.07
C VAL A 180 -0.05 -17.46 10.55
N ILE A 181 1.02 -17.53 9.75
CA ILE A 181 1.47 -18.82 9.19
C ILE A 181 2.03 -19.77 10.25
N GLN A 182 2.62 -19.23 11.32
CA GLN A 182 3.11 -20.02 12.45
C GLN A 182 1.96 -20.64 13.27
N THR A 183 0.91 -19.87 13.54
CA THR A 183 -0.29 -20.39 14.24
C THR A 183 -1.07 -21.38 13.38
N TYR A 184 -1.09 -21.19 12.06
CA TYR A 184 -1.60 -22.17 11.11
C TYR A 184 -0.80 -23.48 11.14
N ALA A 185 0.53 -23.41 11.08
CA ALA A 185 1.41 -24.58 11.07
C ALA A 185 1.35 -25.40 12.38
N THR A 186 1.03 -24.75 13.49
CA THR A 186 0.83 -25.40 14.81
C THR A 186 -0.62 -25.81 15.07
N PHE A 187 -1.51 -25.67 14.08
CA PHE A 187 -2.94 -25.95 14.17
C PHE A 187 -3.67 -25.20 15.30
N ASN A 188 -3.15 -24.06 15.77
CA ASN A 188 -3.85 -23.20 16.71
C ASN A 188 -4.85 -22.30 15.97
N MET A 189 -5.95 -22.92 15.54
CA MET A 189 -7.02 -22.24 14.79
C MET A 189 -7.60 -21.03 15.54
N PRO A 190 -7.98 -21.12 16.84
CA PRO A 190 -8.51 -19.95 17.56
C PRO A 190 -7.60 -18.72 17.47
N ARG A 191 -6.30 -18.90 17.69
CA ARG A 191 -5.31 -17.80 17.64
C ARG A 191 -5.06 -17.30 16.22
N MET A 192 -5.06 -18.19 15.22
CA MET A 192 -4.97 -17.80 13.81
C MET A 192 -6.15 -16.92 13.39
N TYR A 193 -7.39 -17.31 13.71
CA TYR A 193 -8.58 -16.52 13.40
C TYR A 193 -8.59 -15.18 14.15
N ALA A 194 -8.12 -15.15 15.40
CA ALA A 194 -7.94 -13.90 16.15
C ALA A 194 -6.94 -12.97 15.44
N LEU A 195 -5.76 -13.47 15.04
CA LEU A 195 -4.77 -12.71 14.27
C LEU A 195 -5.34 -12.16 12.97
N LEU A 196 -6.00 -12.99 12.16
CA LEU A 196 -6.63 -12.58 10.91
C LEU A 196 -7.68 -11.48 11.12
N THR A 197 -8.48 -11.61 12.18
CA THR A 197 -9.48 -10.60 12.55
C THR A 197 -8.82 -9.28 12.90
N VAL A 198 -7.74 -9.29 13.70
CA VAL A 198 -6.99 -8.08 14.05
C VAL A 198 -6.36 -7.44 12.83
N VAL A 199 -5.69 -8.23 11.98
CA VAL A 199 -5.09 -7.73 10.73
C VAL A 199 -6.14 -7.07 9.84
N PHE A 200 -7.31 -7.70 9.70
CA PHE A 200 -8.42 -7.15 8.93
C PHE A 200 -8.92 -5.82 9.52
N LEU A 201 -9.16 -5.77 10.85
CA LEU A 201 -9.60 -4.55 11.53
C LEU A 201 -8.56 -3.43 11.45
N LEU A 202 -7.27 -3.75 11.56
CA LEU A 202 -6.20 -2.78 11.39
C LEU A 202 -6.16 -2.23 9.97
N ALA A 203 -6.26 -3.10 8.94
CA ALA A 203 -6.30 -2.66 7.55
C ALA A 203 -7.51 -1.75 7.26
N VAL A 204 -8.69 -2.11 7.76
CA VAL A 204 -9.91 -1.28 7.65
C VAL A 204 -9.74 0.05 8.40
N GLY A 205 -9.17 0.01 9.61
CA GLY A 205 -8.92 1.19 10.43
C GLY A 205 -7.98 2.17 9.74
N VAL A 206 -6.84 1.69 9.24
CA VAL A 206 -5.87 2.47 8.46
C VAL A 206 -6.56 3.07 7.22
N ASN A 207 -7.27 2.27 6.44
CA ASN A 207 -7.95 2.74 5.23
C ASN A 207 -9.03 3.80 5.52
N THR A 208 -9.77 3.65 6.63
CA THR A 208 -10.82 4.57 7.06
C THR A 208 -10.24 5.89 7.54
N VAL A 209 -9.17 5.84 8.34
CA VAL A 209 -8.46 7.02 8.84
C VAL A 209 -7.90 7.82 7.66
N LEU A 210 -7.22 7.17 6.71
CA LEU A 210 -6.77 7.83 5.49
C LEU A 210 -7.92 8.39 4.66
N GLY A 211 -9.02 7.66 4.50
CA GLY A 211 -10.22 8.12 3.79
C GLY A 211 -10.77 9.43 4.37
N ARG A 212 -10.98 9.47 5.69
CA ARG A 212 -11.47 10.67 6.41
C ARG A 212 -10.51 11.85 6.29
N TYR A 213 -9.20 11.63 6.42
CA TYR A 213 -8.22 12.68 6.21
C TYR A 213 -8.25 13.26 4.80
N THR A 214 -8.56 12.42 3.80
CA THR A 214 -8.68 12.84 2.40
C THR A 214 -9.89 13.71 2.18
N GLU A 215 -11.05 13.28 2.68
CA GLU A 215 -12.32 14.00 2.55
C GLU A 215 -12.24 15.38 3.20
N LEU A 216 -11.76 15.46 4.44
CA LEU A 216 -11.62 16.72 5.18
C LEU A 216 -10.74 17.74 4.47
N ARG A 217 -9.68 17.30 3.78
CA ARG A 217 -8.79 18.17 3.01
C ARG A 217 -9.33 18.50 1.61
N ALA A 218 -10.09 17.59 1.01
CA ALA A 218 -10.78 17.87 -0.25
C ALA A 218 -11.80 18.99 -0.04
N THR A 219 -12.66 18.91 0.98
CA THR A 219 -13.69 19.92 1.29
C THR A 219 -13.09 21.29 1.64
N ARG A 220 -11.96 21.32 2.35
CA ARG A 220 -11.35 22.58 2.81
C ARG A 220 -10.76 23.46 1.72
N ALA A 221 -10.50 22.92 0.54
CA ALA A 221 -9.86 23.71 -0.49
C ALA A 221 -10.63 23.73 -1.82
N PHE A 222 -11.94 23.46 -1.71
CA PHE A 222 -13.00 24.02 -2.55
C PHE A 222 -13.75 25.18 -1.86
N ARG A 223 -13.37 25.52 -0.62
CA ARG A 223 -13.67 26.80 0.03
C ARG A 223 -12.49 27.73 -0.16
#